data_AF-B9TRY3-F1
#
_entry.id   AF-B9TRY3-F1
#
_cell.length_a   1.000
_cell.length_b   1.000
_cell.length_c   1.000
_cell.angle_alpha   90.00
_cell.angle_beta   90.00
_cell.angle_gamma   90.00
#
_symmetry.space_group_name_H-M   'P 1'
#
loop_
_entity.id
_entity.type
_entity.pdbx_description
1 polymer ?
#
loop_
_entity_poly.entity_id
_entity_poly.type
_entity_poly.pdbx_seq_one_letter_code
_entity_poly.pdbx_strand_id
1 'polypeptide(L)'
;GENHAIMGVAFTWVMACSCAVPPLVGWSRYIPEGMQCSCGVDYYTRTPGVNNESFVIYMFIVHFFIPLIVIFFCYGRLVCTVKEAAAQQQESETTQRAEREVTRMVIIMVIAFLICWVPYAGVAWYIFTHQGSEFGPVFMTLPAFFAKTSAVYNPCIYICM
;
A
#
# COMPACT_ATOMS: atom_id res chain seq x y z
N GLY A 1 25.68 7.81 -5.18
CA GLY A 1 24.95 6.81 -4.41
C GLY A 1 24.09 7.48 -3.35
N GLU A 2 24.74 8.11 -2.38
CA GLU A 2 24.10 8.75 -1.21
C GLU A 2 23.03 9.79 -1.57
N ASN A 3 23.31 10.71 -2.51
CA ASN A 3 22.33 11.72 -2.94
C ASN A 3 21.01 11.10 -3.43
N HIS A 4 21.07 10.01 -4.21
CA HIS A 4 19.86 9.32 -4.68
C HIS A 4 19.10 8.64 -3.54
N ALA A 5 19.82 8.08 -2.55
CA ALA A 5 19.19 7.48 -1.37
C ALA A 5 18.48 8.54 -0.51
N ILE A 6 19.13 9.68 -0.26
CA ILE A 6 18.53 10.81 0.46
C ILE A 6 17.30 11.34 -0.27
N MET A 7 17.38 11.50 -1.60
CA MET A 7 16.22 11.90 -2.41
C MET A 7 15.06 10.91 -2.30
N GLY A 8 15.34 9.61 -2.32
CA GLY A 8 14.32 8.57 -2.15
C GLY A 8 13.64 8.64 -0.78
N VAL A 9 14.41 8.78 0.29
CA VAL A 9 13.87 8.93 1.65
C VAL A 9 13.08 10.24 1.79
N ALA A 10 13.59 11.36 1.27
CA ALA A 10 12.87 12.63 1.30
C ALA A 10 11.52 12.54 0.55
N PHE A 11 11.50 11.84 -0.59
CA PHE A 11 10.28 11.61 -1.35
C PHE A 11 9.24 10.81 -0.57
N THR A 12 9.63 9.76 0.16
CA THR A 12 8.68 8.98 0.97
C THR A 12 8.05 9.82 2.07
N TRP A 13 8.82 10.69 2.73
CA TRP A 13 8.30 11.64 3.72
C TRP A 13 7.32 12.65 3.09
N VAL A 14 7.64 13.22 1.94
CA VAL A 14 6.75 14.14 1.22
C VAL A 14 5.42 13.46 0.88
N MET A 15 5.46 12.25 0.33
CA MET A 15 4.25 11.49 0.00
C MET A 15 3.45 11.05 1.23
N ALA A 16 4.11 10.75 2.35
CA ALA A 16 3.45 10.45 3.61
C ALA A 16 2.74 11.70 4.17
N CYS A 17 3.43 12.84 4.19
CA CYS A 17 2.85 14.12 4.61
C CYS A 17 1.69 14.55 3.72
N SER A 18 1.76 14.29 2.41
CA SER A 18 0.68 14.63 1.48
C SER A 18 -0.62 13.84 1.74
N CYS A 19 -0.56 12.73 2.47
CA CYS A 19 -1.73 12.00 2.96
C CYS A 19 -2.09 12.40 4.41
N ALA A 20 -1.11 12.52 5.30
CA ALA A 20 -1.38 12.69 6.74
C ALA A 20 -1.73 14.12 7.16
N VAL A 21 -1.19 15.13 6.47
CA VAL A 21 -1.39 16.54 6.82
C VAL A 21 -2.75 17.10 6.36
N PRO A 22 -3.26 16.82 5.14
CA PRO A 22 -4.50 17.44 4.69
C PRO A 22 -5.71 17.27 5.62
N PRO A 23 -5.94 16.10 6.27
CA PRO A 23 -7.03 15.94 7.25
C PRO A 23 -6.89 16.83 8.50
N LEU A 24 -5.70 17.35 8.80
CA LEU A 24 -5.45 18.30 9.89
C LEU A 24 -5.79 19.75 9.49
N VAL A 25 -5.78 20.05 8.20
CA VAL A 25 -5.95 21.42 7.65
C VAL A 25 -7.22 21.59 6.82
N GLY A 26 -8.15 20.62 6.88
CA GLY A 26 -9.51 20.75 6.36
C GLY A 26 -9.81 20.00 5.06
N TRP A 27 -8.91 19.16 4.57
CA TRP A 27 -9.20 18.23 3.46
C TRP A 27 -9.30 16.80 3.98
N SER A 28 -10.53 16.30 4.11
CA SER A 28 -10.93 15.22 5.01
C SER A 28 -10.74 15.57 6.49
N ARG A 29 -10.81 14.57 7.37
CA ARG A 29 -10.65 14.71 8.83
C ARG A 29 -10.27 13.38 9.49
N TYR A 30 -9.70 13.46 10.68
CA TYR A 30 -9.48 12.29 11.54
C TYR A 30 -10.69 12.04 12.44
N ILE A 31 -11.24 10.83 12.40
CA ILE A 31 -12.37 10.40 13.24
C ILE A 31 -12.12 8.99 13.80
N PRO A 32 -12.80 8.60 14.89
CA PRO A 32 -12.77 7.22 15.35
C PRO A 32 -13.41 6.28 14.30
N GLU A 33 -12.66 5.26 13.85
CA GLU A 33 -13.07 4.27 12.85
C GLU A 33 -13.53 2.95 13.51
N GLY A 34 -14.39 2.20 12.81
CA GLY A 34 -14.82 0.86 13.25
C GLY A 34 -15.43 0.86 14.64
N MET A 35 -14.83 0.10 15.56
CA MET A 35 -15.23 0.00 16.97
C MET A 35 -15.04 1.29 17.79
N GLN A 36 -14.65 2.40 17.17
CA GLN A 36 -14.48 3.72 17.79
C GLN A 36 -13.32 3.82 18.80
N CYS A 37 -12.45 2.80 18.85
CA CYS A 37 -11.26 2.77 19.71
C CYS A 37 -9.96 3.14 18.97
N SER A 38 -10.01 3.35 17.65
CA SER A 38 -8.88 3.72 16.80
C SER A 38 -9.29 4.94 15.97
N CYS A 39 -8.40 5.91 15.81
CA CYS A 39 -8.65 7.04 14.91
C CYS A 39 -7.99 6.80 13.55
N GLY A 40 -8.71 7.18 12.49
CA GLY A 40 -8.26 7.07 11.11
C GLY A 40 -8.83 8.20 10.26
N VAL A 41 -8.43 8.23 8.98
CA VAL A 41 -9.00 9.16 8.01
C VAL A 41 -10.48 8.83 7.81
N ASP A 42 -11.30 9.85 7.66
CA ASP A 42 -12.71 9.72 7.30
C ASP A 42 -12.89 9.35 5.82
N TYR A 43 -12.91 8.05 5.54
CA TYR A 43 -13.14 7.50 4.19
C TYR A 43 -14.59 7.05 3.94
N TYR A 44 -15.50 7.21 4.90
CA TYR A 44 -16.82 6.61 4.86
C TYR A 44 -17.99 7.54 5.20
N THR A 45 -17.74 8.71 5.77
CA THR A 45 -18.81 9.70 6.01
C THR A 45 -18.80 10.80 4.97
N ARG A 46 -19.94 11.51 4.87
CA ARG A 46 -20.08 12.71 4.04
C ARG A 46 -20.34 13.90 4.92
N THR A 47 -19.27 14.64 5.21
CA THR A 47 -19.38 15.87 5.97
C THR A 47 -19.20 17.06 5.04
N PRO A 48 -20.22 17.93 4.92
CA PRO A 48 -20.09 19.19 4.20
C PRO A 48 -18.90 20.01 4.75
N GLY A 49 -18.12 20.62 3.85
CA GLY A 49 -17.02 21.52 4.22
C GLY A 49 -15.63 20.90 4.30
N VAL A 50 -15.48 19.56 4.33
CA VAL A 50 -14.17 18.88 4.38
C VAL A 50 -13.83 18.06 3.12
N ASN A 51 -14.76 17.94 2.17
CA ASN A 51 -14.53 17.33 0.85
C ASN A 51 -13.97 15.89 0.88
N ASN A 52 -14.48 15.03 1.78
CA ASN A 52 -14.05 13.62 1.93
C ASN A 52 -13.98 12.86 0.60
N GLU A 53 -14.94 13.06 -0.31
CA GLU A 53 -14.99 12.36 -1.59
C GLU A 53 -13.75 12.58 -2.45
N SER A 54 -13.35 13.85 -2.62
CA SER A 54 -12.14 14.20 -3.36
C SER A 54 -10.88 13.64 -2.70
N PHE A 55 -10.85 13.58 -1.37
CA PHE A 55 -9.73 13.00 -0.62
C PHE A 55 -9.64 11.48 -0.79
N VAL A 56 -10.78 10.77 -0.76
CA VAL A 56 -10.82 9.32 -1.00
C VAL A 56 -10.38 8.97 -2.42
N ILE A 57 -10.81 9.74 -3.43
CA ILE A 57 -10.35 9.56 -4.82
C ILE A 57 -8.84 9.80 -4.93
N TYR A 58 -8.34 10.87 -4.30
CA TYR A 58 -6.91 11.16 -4.23
C TYR A 58 -6.12 10.01 -3.61
N MET A 59 -6.54 9.52 -2.43
CA MET A 59 -5.92 8.39 -1.75
C MET A 59 -5.92 7.13 -2.59
N PHE A 60 -7.03 6.82 -3.26
CA PHE A 60 -7.15 5.62 -4.09
C PHE A 60 -6.21 5.68 -5.31
N ILE A 61 -6.12 6.82 -5.99
CA ILE A 61 -5.29 6.95 -7.18
C ILE A 61 -3.81 7.10 -6.80
N VAL A 62 -3.49 8.05 -5.94
CA VAL A 62 -2.11 8.48 -5.66
C VAL A 62 -1.42 7.59 -4.64
N HIS A 63 -2.14 7.13 -3.61
CA HIS A 63 -1.55 6.37 -2.49
C HIS A 63 -1.79 4.87 -2.58
N PHE A 64 -2.61 4.40 -3.52
CA PHE A 64 -2.82 2.98 -3.77
C PHE A 64 -2.48 2.57 -5.21
N PHE A 65 -3.17 3.13 -6.21
CA PHE A 65 -3.06 2.65 -7.59
C PHE A 65 -1.71 2.94 -8.26
N ILE A 66 -1.16 4.15 -8.06
CA ILE A 66 0.18 4.48 -8.56
C ILE A 66 1.26 3.60 -7.91
N PRO A 67 1.34 3.46 -6.57
CA PRO A 67 2.28 2.54 -5.92
C PRO A 67 2.12 1.10 -6.39
N LEU A 68 0.89 0.61 -6.57
CA LEU A 68 0.60 -0.72 -7.12
C LEU A 68 1.26 -0.88 -8.49
N ILE A 69 1.01 0.03 -9.44
CA ILE A 69 1.60 -0.03 -10.78
C ILE A 69 3.12 -0.02 -10.72
N VAL A 70 3.71 0.87 -9.92
CA VAL A 70 5.17 0.99 -9.79
C VAL A 70 5.77 -0.31 -9.26
N ILE A 71 5.20 -0.90 -8.20
CA ILE A 71 5.67 -2.16 -7.61
C ILE A 71 5.61 -3.29 -8.64
N PHE A 72 4.46 -3.46 -9.30
CA PHE A 72 4.28 -4.52 -10.30
C PHE A 72 5.22 -4.35 -11.49
N PHE A 73 5.39 -3.12 -11.98
CA PHE A 73 6.27 -2.83 -13.10
C PHE A 73 7.75 -3.08 -12.72
N CYS A 74 8.22 -2.49 -11.63
CA CYS A 74 9.62 -2.60 -11.22
C CYS A 74 10.00 -4.05 -10.91
N TYR A 75 9.21 -4.77 -10.12
CA TYR A 75 9.51 -6.16 -9.80
C TYR A 75 9.26 -7.11 -10.96
N GLY A 76 8.27 -6.84 -11.81
CA GLY A 76 8.07 -7.60 -13.05
C GLY A 76 9.29 -7.51 -13.97
N ARG A 77 9.81 -6.29 -14.18
CA ARG A 77 11.04 -6.07 -14.95
C ARG A 77 12.25 -6.75 -14.30
N LEU A 78 12.39 -6.68 -12.97
CA LEU A 78 13.45 -7.36 -12.23
C LEU A 78 13.43 -8.88 -12.49
N VAL A 79 12.26 -9.52 -12.34
CA VAL A 79 12.12 -10.96 -12.56
C VAL A 79 12.41 -11.33 -14.01
N CYS A 80 11.92 -10.55 -14.99
CA CYS A 80 12.24 -10.77 -16.40
C CYS A 80 13.76 -10.73 -16.65
N THR A 81 14.45 -9.70 -16.14
CA THR A 81 15.90 -9.55 -16.33
C THR A 81 16.69 -10.67 -15.65
N VAL A 82 16.32 -11.07 -14.44
CA VAL A 82 17.00 -12.17 -13.74
C VAL A 82 16.76 -13.51 -14.44
N LYS A 83 15.55 -13.73 -14.97
CA LYS A 83 15.24 -14.92 -15.78
C LYS A 83 16.03 -14.99 -17.08
N GLU A 84 16.17 -13.87 -17.78
CA GLU A 84 16.99 -13.80 -19.00
C GLU A 84 18.46 -14.12 -18.69
N ALA A 85 19.01 -13.58 -17.60
CA ALA A 85 20.37 -13.89 -17.16
C ALA A 85 20.54 -15.38 -16.81
N ALA A 86 19.58 -15.96 -16.08
CA ALA A 86 19.58 -17.39 -15.74
C ALA A 86 19.47 -18.28 -17.00
N ALA A 87 18.70 -17.87 -18.01
CA ALA A 87 18.58 -18.61 -19.26
C ALA A 87 19.89 -18.62 -20.08
N GLN A 88 20.71 -17.56 -19.97
CA GLN A 88 22.02 -17.49 -20.62
C GLN A 88 23.10 -18.29 -19.86
N GLN A 89 22.93 -18.48 -18.54
CA GLN A 89 23.89 -19.16 -17.67
C GLN A 89 23.29 -20.41 -17.04
N GLN A 90 22.85 -21.36 -17.87
CA GLN A 90 22.18 -22.58 -17.41
C GLN A 90 23.06 -23.47 -16.54
N GLU A 91 24.37 -23.48 -16.78
CA GLU A 91 25.31 -24.29 -15.98
C GLU A 91 25.69 -23.66 -14.63
N SER A 92 25.30 -22.40 -14.38
CA SER A 92 25.59 -21.71 -13.13
C SER A 92 24.51 -21.99 -12.09
N GLU A 93 24.75 -22.96 -11.19
CA GLU A 93 23.83 -23.27 -10.08
C GLU A 93 23.54 -22.06 -9.20
N THR A 94 24.53 -21.20 -8.97
CA THR A 94 24.38 -19.97 -8.18
C THR A 94 23.40 -19.00 -8.83
N THR A 95 23.43 -18.86 -10.15
CA THR A 95 22.53 -17.98 -10.91
C THR A 95 21.11 -18.53 -10.93
N GLN A 96 20.94 -19.84 -11.11
CA GLN A 96 19.61 -20.48 -11.03
C GLN A 96 19.01 -20.35 -9.63
N ARG A 97 19.83 -20.52 -8.58
CA ARG A 97 19.37 -20.34 -7.20
C ARG A 97 18.96 -18.90 -6.92
N ALA A 98 19.75 -17.92 -7.39
CA ALA A 98 19.43 -16.50 -7.26
C ALA A 98 18.11 -16.16 -7.98
N GLU A 99 17.87 -16.68 -9.19
CA GLU A 99 16.58 -16.50 -9.90
C GLU A 99 15.41 -16.99 -9.06
N ARG A 100 15.51 -18.22 -8.52
CA ARG A 100 14.45 -18.81 -7.72
C ARG A 100 14.20 -18.01 -6.43
N GLU A 101 15.26 -17.56 -5.77
CA GLU A 101 15.16 -16.77 -4.54
C GLU A 101 14.56 -15.38 -4.82
N VAL A 102 15.00 -14.68 -5.87
CA VAL A 102 14.45 -13.38 -6.27
C VAL A 102 12.97 -13.50 -6.64
N THR A 103 12.61 -14.47 -7.50
CA THR A 103 11.22 -14.70 -7.90
C THR A 103 10.34 -15.03 -6.69
N ARG A 104 10.82 -15.86 -5.76
CA ARG A 104 10.10 -16.17 -4.51
C ARG A 104 9.88 -14.91 -3.67
N MET A 105 10.92 -14.11 -3.46
CA MET A 105 10.82 -12.89 -2.64
C MET A 105 9.89 -11.86 -3.28
N VAL A 106 9.95 -11.65 -4.58
CA VAL A 106 9.04 -10.75 -5.32
C VAL A 106 7.58 -11.16 -5.12
N ILE A 107 7.25 -12.45 -5.26
CA ILE A 107 5.89 -12.95 -5.06
C ILE A 107 5.42 -12.65 -3.63
N ILE A 108 6.26 -12.90 -2.62
CA ILE A 108 5.93 -12.64 -1.21
C ILE A 108 5.69 -11.14 -0.99
N MET A 109 6.56 -10.27 -1.51
CA MET A 109 6.46 -8.81 -1.37
C MET A 109 5.17 -8.26 -2.02
N VAL A 110 4.82 -8.74 -3.21
CA VAL A 110 3.58 -8.35 -3.90
C VAL A 110 2.35 -8.82 -3.11
N ILE A 111 2.33 -10.07 -2.64
CA ILE A 111 1.22 -10.60 -1.83
C ILE A 111 1.08 -9.79 -0.53
N ALA A 112 2.18 -9.48 0.15
CA ALA A 112 2.18 -8.68 1.37
C ALA A 112 1.58 -7.27 1.13
N PHE A 113 1.96 -6.62 0.02
CA PHE A 113 1.38 -5.34 -0.37
C PHE A 113 -0.13 -5.44 -0.60
N LEU A 114 -0.58 -6.47 -1.34
CA LEU A 114 -2.00 -6.68 -1.63
C LEU A 114 -2.80 -6.95 -0.35
N ILE A 115 -2.31 -7.84 0.52
CA ILE A 115 -2.95 -8.14 1.80
C ILE A 115 -3.06 -6.88 2.66
N CYS A 116 -2.03 -6.03 2.69
CA CYS A 116 -2.03 -4.80 3.47
C CYS A 116 -3.09 -3.79 3.01
N TRP A 117 -3.16 -3.52 1.70
CA TRP A 117 -3.82 -2.32 1.20
C TRP A 117 -5.09 -2.56 0.40
N VAL A 118 -5.25 -3.73 -0.23
CA VAL A 118 -6.48 -4.07 -0.96
C VAL A 118 -7.71 -4.03 -0.05
N PRO A 119 -7.66 -4.48 1.22
CA PRO A 119 -8.81 -4.35 2.12
C PRO A 119 -9.27 -2.89 2.29
N TYR A 120 -8.35 -1.95 2.54
CA TYR A 120 -8.70 -0.53 2.67
C TYR A 120 -9.21 0.04 1.35
N ALA A 121 -8.50 -0.19 0.25
CA ALA A 121 -8.88 0.31 -1.06
C ALA A 121 -10.26 -0.21 -1.49
N GLY A 122 -10.50 -1.51 -1.28
CA GLY A 122 -11.76 -2.17 -1.60
C GLY A 122 -12.92 -1.67 -0.74
N VAL A 123 -12.75 -1.59 0.58
CA VAL A 123 -13.79 -1.09 1.48
C VAL A 123 -14.12 0.38 1.21
N ALA A 124 -13.10 1.24 1.09
CA ALA A 124 -13.32 2.66 0.81
C ALA A 124 -14.01 2.87 -0.55
N TRP A 125 -13.59 2.15 -1.59
CA TRP A 125 -14.23 2.23 -2.92
C TRP A 125 -15.65 1.68 -2.93
N TYR A 126 -15.90 0.59 -2.18
CA TYR A 126 -17.23 0.00 -2.05
C TYR A 126 -18.20 0.97 -1.37
N ILE A 127 -17.79 1.60 -0.27
CA ILE A 127 -18.59 2.63 0.42
C ILE A 127 -18.83 3.84 -0.48
N PHE A 128 -17.81 4.25 -1.24
CA PHE A 128 -17.90 5.37 -2.18
C PHE A 128 -18.96 5.14 -3.27
N THR A 129 -19.06 3.91 -3.77
CA THR A 129 -20.00 3.51 -4.84
C THR A 129 -21.39 3.12 -4.34
N HIS A 130 -21.52 2.60 -3.12
CA HIS A 130 -22.79 2.13 -2.52
C HIS A 130 -23.34 3.12 -1.50
N GLN A 131 -23.60 4.32 -1.98
CA GLN A 131 -24.02 5.46 -1.18
C GLN A 131 -25.38 5.20 -0.52
N GLY A 132 -25.53 5.59 0.75
CA GLY A 132 -26.78 5.39 1.51
C GLY A 132 -26.93 4.01 2.16
N SER A 133 -25.93 3.13 2.03
CA SER A 133 -25.86 1.88 2.80
C SER A 133 -25.19 2.11 4.15
N GLU A 134 -25.66 1.41 5.19
CA GLU A 134 -25.02 1.40 6.50
C GLU A 134 -24.08 0.19 6.63
N PHE A 135 -22.89 0.44 7.18
CA PHE A 135 -21.86 -0.57 7.37
C PHE A 135 -21.56 -0.77 8.86
N GLY A 136 -21.59 -2.02 9.30
CA GLY A 136 -21.32 -2.36 10.70
C GLY A 136 -19.86 -2.15 11.10
N PRO A 137 -19.57 -1.99 12.41
CA PRO A 137 -18.23 -1.66 12.90
C PRO A 137 -17.19 -2.76 12.62
N VAL A 138 -17.60 -4.03 12.55
CA VAL A 138 -16.71 -5.15 12.20
C VAL A 138 -16.21 -5.02 10.76
N PHE A 139 -17.10 -4.69 9.82
CA PHE A 139 -16.75 -4.48 8.42
C PHE A 139 -15.73 -3.33 8.27
N MET A 140 -15.95 -2.25 9.03
CA MET A 140 -15.06 -1.09 9.05
C MET A 140 -13.71 -1.37 9.74
N THR A 141 -13.64 -2.37 10.63
CA THR A 141 -12.40 -2.74 11.35
C THR A 141 -11.54 -3.73 10.56
N LEU A 142 -12.13 -4.51 9.65
CA LEU A 142 -11.42 -5.47 8.80
C LEU A 142 -10.23 -4.86 8.03
N PRO A 143 -10.37 -3.73 7.32
CA PRO A 143 -9.23 -3.14 6.61
C PRO A 143 -8.13 -2.66 7.58
N ALA A 144 -8.52 -2.10 8.73
CA ALA A 144 -7.59 -1.67 9.78
C ALA A 144 -6.75 -2.82 10.32
N PHE A 145 -7.32 -4.02 10.47
CA PHE A 145 -6.58 -5.21 10.89
C PHE A 145 -5.41 -5.54 9.96
N PHE A 146 -5.66 -5.59 8.64
CA PHE A 146 -4.63 -5.94 7.67
C PHE A 146 -3.53 -4.89 7.54
N ALA A 147 -3.88 -3.60 7.59
CA ALA A 147 -2.87 -2.55 7.57
C ALA A 147 -2.04 -2.53 8.86
N LYS A 148 -2.66 -2.69 10.04
CA LYS A 148 -1.93 -2.65 11.32
C LYS A 148 -1.01 -3.86 11.50
N THR A 149 -1.40 -5.03 11.04
CA THR A 149 -0.55 -6.24 11.07
C THR A 149 0.68 -6.13 10.16
N SER A 150 0.64 -5.25 9.15
CA SER A 150 1.79 -4.97 8.27
C SER A 150 3.00 -4.41 8.99
N ALA A 151 2.78 -3.73 10.13
CA ALA A 151 3.86 -3.25 11.00
C ALA A 151 4.72 -4.39 11.56
N VAL A 152 4.26 -5.65 11.49
CA VAL A 152 5.00 -6.84 11.89
C VAL A 152 5.53 -7.61 10.68
N TYR A 153 4.67 -7.99 9.74
CA TYR A 153 5.12 -8.86 8.65
C TYR A 153 5.99 -8.14 7.62
N ASN A 154 5.86 -6.81 7.43
CA ASN A 154 6.75 -6.10 6.51
C ASN A 154 8.20 -6.09 7.01
N PRO A 155 8.51 -5.74 8.27
CA PRO A 155 9.86 -5.94 8.81
C PRO A 155 10.38 -7.37 8.63
N CYS A 156 9.56 -8.38 8.92
CA CYS A 156 9.95 -9.78 8.71
C CYS A 156 10.33 -10.07 7.24
N ILE A 157 9.57 -9.55 6.27
CA ILE A 157 9.78 -9.82 4.84
C ILE A 157 10.92 -8.97 4.24
N TYR A 158 11.00 -7.68 4.58
CA TYR A 158 11.91 -6.74 3.92
C TYR A 158 13.26 -6.57 4.65
N ILE A 159 13.38 -7.03 5.89
CA ILE A 159 14.59 -6.89 6.71
C ILE A 159 15.19 -8.25 7.08
N CYS A 160 14.36 -9.21 7.49
CA CYS A 160 14.86 -10.50 8.01
C CYS A 160 15.02 -11.59 6.95
N MET A 161 14.36 -11.47 5.80
CA MET A 161 14.38 -12.45 4.69
C MET A 161 15.19 -11.93 3.51
#